data_AF-A0A2V7AZ15-F1
#
_entry.id   AF-A0A2V7AZ15-F1
#
_cell.length_a   1.000
_cell.length_b   1.000
_cell.length_c   1.000
_cell.angle_alpha   90.00
_cell.angle_beta   90.00
_cell.angle_gamma   90.00
#
_symmetry.space_group_name_H-M   'P 1'
#
loop_
_entity.id
_entity.type
_entity.pdbx_description
1 polymer ?
#
loop_
_entity_poly.entity_id
_entity_poly.type
_entity_poly.pdbx_seq_one_letter_code
_entity_poly.pdbx_strand_id
1 'polypeptide(L)'
;MEFHHVLEAAGVLVLGLVFYSYTFRWRGPWARLHSKAHQAVSGLAFGVLAVLLMISRIRVSSEGDFIDARAVPIALIGLVEGWPAVTLAAAVAAGYRAWLGGAGALAGVLGIVGTAAAAGLVHMWARHDGGVRARHALTLAGAGFTATFISFAVLGETGLKLFYPLALPFLLTSFIGIGLGAYLFRDVVESQTAETARRESVELRAITLLARAAAHEINNPLTIVLGGLSLVGKRLPPGTEDAQWIERAREGAQQIQEIVGRMNNITQVAEFEHEGLLPPMLDIKKSGEAR
;
A
#
# COMPACT_ATOMS: atom_id res chain seq x y z
N MET A 1 -14.81 15.50 -31.43
CA MET A 1 -14.70 14.89 -30.09
C MET A 1 -15.33 15.83 -29.09
N GLU A 2 -16.42 15.44 -28.45
CA GLU A 2 -16.97 16.23 -27.35
C GLU A 2 -16.05 16.08 -26.12
N PHE A 3 -15.38 17.18 -25.73
CA PHE A 3 -14.41 17.20 -24.62
C PHE A 3 -14.99 16.73 -23.28
N HIS A 4 -16.32 16.75 -23.13
CA HIS A 4 -17.02 16.35 -21.92
C HIS A 4 -16.75 14.89 -21.53
N HIS A 5 -16.78 13.97 -22.49
CA HIS A 5 -16.59 12.53 -22.22
C HIS A 5 -15.16 12.15 -21.82
N VAL A 6 -14.16 12.87 -22.34
CA VAL A 6 -12.76 12.69 -21.92
C VAL A 6 -12.58 13.16 -20.48
N LEU A 7 -13.23 14.26 -20.11
CA LEU A 7 -13.21 14.79 -18.75
C LEU A 7 -13.92 13.83 -17.77
N GLU A 8 -15.04 13.23 -18.16
CA GLU A 8 -15.74 12.21 -17.37
C GLU A 8 -14.86 10.97 -17.14
N ALA A 9 -14.22 10.45 -18.19
CA ALA A 9 -13.33 9.29 -18.07
C ALA A 9 -12.12 9.59 -17.17
N ALA A 10 -11.51 10.77 -17.31
CA ALA A 10 -10.43 11.22 -16.44
C ALA A 10 -10.90 11.37 -14.98
N GLY A 11 -12.08 11.96 -14.75
CA GLY A 11 -12.67 12.12 -13.42
C GLY A 11 -12.95 10.78 -12.74
N VAL A 12 -13.47 9.80 -13.49
CA VAL A 12 -13.72 8.44 -13.01
C VAL A 12 -12.41 7.74 -12.65
N LEU A 13 -11.34 7.88 -13.44
CA LEU A 13 -10.02 7.35 -13.09
C LEU A 13 -9.43 8.01 -11.84
N VAL A 14 -9.56 9.34 -11.71
CA VAL A 14 -9.13 10.07 -10.51
C VAL A 14 -9.92 9.60 -9.29
N LEU A 15 -11.22 9.37 -9.40
CA LEU A 15 -12.05 8.82 -8.32
C LEU A 15 -11.56 7.42 -7.91
N GLY A 16 -11.24 6.56 -8.88
CA GLY A 16 -10.63 5.25 -8.63
C GLY A 16 -9.29 5.34 -7.89
N LEU A 17 -8.44 6.30 -8.28
CA LEU A 17 -7.16 6.57 -7.62
C LEU A 17 -7.36 7.09 -6.19
N VAL A 18 -8.29 8.01 -5.96
CA VAL A 18 -8.62 8.53 -4.62
C VAL A 18 -9.16 7.40 -3.74
N PHE A 19 -10.06 6.58 -4.28
CA PHE A 19 -10.56 5.39 -3.58
C PHE A 19 -9.42 4.44 -3.20
N TYR A 20 -8.52 4.13 -4.13
CA TYR A 20 -7.36 3.29 -3.86
C TYR A 20 -6.41 3.90 -2.82
N SER A 21 -6.15 5.21 -2.89
CA SER A 21 -5.34 5.93 -1.91
C SER A 21 -5.92 5.81 -0.50
N TYR A 22 -7.25 5.94 -0.37
CA TYR A 22 -7.92 5.83 0.92
C TYR A 22 -7.88 4.40 1.48
N THR A 23 -8.12 3.38 0.64
CA THR A 23 -8.05 1.98 1.06
C THR A 23 -6.62 1.54 1.36
N PHE A 24 -5.62 2.08 0.66
CA PHE A 24 -4.20 1.85 0.94
C PHE A 24 -3.77 2.48 2.26
N ARG A 25 -4.23 3.70 2.58
CA ARG A 25 -3.97 4.39 3.85
C ARG A 25 -4.48 3.61 5.07
N TRP A 26 -5.50 2.77 4.89
CA TRP A 26 -6.05 1.90 5.93
C TRP A 26 -5.30 0.54 6.07
N ARG A 27 -4.23 0.30 5.31
CA ARG A 27 -3.29 -0.82 5.54
C ARG A 27 -2.42 -0.52 6.76
N GLY A 28 -3.04 -0.49 7.95
CA GLY A 28 -2.32 -0.48 9.21
C GLY A 28 -1.52 -1.78 9.46
N PRO A 29 -0.96 -1.98 10.67
CA PRO A 29 -0.01 -3.06 11.01
C PRO A 29 -0.48 -4.52 10.76
N TRP A 30 -1.77 -4.75 10.50
CA TRP A 30 -2.39 -6.08 10.35
C TRP A 30 -2.37 -6.63 8.92
N ALA A 31 -1.24 -6.48 8.22
CA ALA A 31 -1.12 -6.58 6.76
C ALA A 31 -1.46 -7.95 6.11
N ARG A 32 -1.44 -9.07 6.84
CA ARG A 32 -1.59 -10.42 6.25
C ARG A 32 -3.04 -10.87 6.03
N LEU A 33 -3.94 -10.68 7.01
CA LEU A 33 -5.36 -11.02 6.85
C LEU A 33 -6.12 -9.98 5.98
N HIS A 34 -5.70 -8.71 6.02
CA HIS A 34 -6.28 -7.63 5.22
C HIS A 34 -5.88 -7.67 3.74
N SER A 35 -4.83 -8.41 3.36
CA SER A 35 -4.33 -8.46 1.98
C SER A 35 -5.38 -8.99 0.99
N LYS A 36 -6.04 -10.12 1.31
CA LYS A 36 -7.07 -10.71 0.44
C LYS A 36 -8.36 -9.88 0.41
N ALA A 37 -8.78 -9.36 1.56
CA ALA A 37 -9.95 -8.49 1.65
C ALA A 37 -9.74 -7.18 0.87
N HIS A 38 -8.56 -6.58 0.97
CA HIS A 38 -8.20 -5.39 0.20
C HIS A 38 -8.18 -5.66 -1.31
N GLN A 39 -7.62 -6.80 -1.74
CA GLN A 39 -7.65 -7.22 -3.14
C GLN A 39 -9.09 -7.42 -3.65
N ALA A 40 -9.96 -8.02 -2.84
CA ALA A 40 -11.37 -8.20 -3.19
C ALA A 40 -12.12 -6.86 -3.28
N VAL A 41 -11.96 -5.97 -2.29
CA VAL A 41 -12.60 -4.65 -2.28
C VAL A 41 -12.10 -3.80 -3.45
N SER A 42 -10.79 -3.78 -3.70
CA SER A 42 -10.20 -3.00 -4.80
C SER A 42 -10.57 -3.59 -6.16
N GLY A 43 -10.57 -4.92 -6.31
CA GLY A 43 -11.05 -5.60 -7.51
C GLY A 43 -12.51 -5.29 -7.81
N LEU A 44 -13.39 -5.34 -6.81
CA LEU A 44 -14.79 -4.98 -6.95
C LEU A 44 -14.96 -3.51 -7.35
N ALA A 45 -14.28 -2.59 -6.65
CA ALA A 45 -14.35 -1.16 -6.94
C ALA A 45 -13.90 -0.82 -8.37
N PHE A 46 -12.78 -1.39 -8.83
CA PHE A 46 -12.29 -1.18 -10.19
C PHE A 46 -13.15 -1.90 -11.25
N GLY A 47 -13.79 -3.01 -10.90
CA GLY A 47 -14.84 -3.63 -11.72
C GLY A 47 -16.06 -2.73 -11.89
N VAL A 48 -16.56 -2.13 -10.80
CA VAL A 48 -17.64 -1.14 -10.83
C VAL A 48 -17.21 0.10 -11.63
N LEU A 49 -15.97 0.56 -11.47
CA LEU A 49 -15.42 1.67 -12.23
C LEU A 49 -15.42 1.38 -13.74
N ALA A 50 -15.02 0.16 -14.13
CA ALA A 50 -15.09 -0.30 -15.50
C ALA A 50 -16.54 -0.31 -16.03
N VAL A 51 -17.51 -0.71 -15.21
CA VAL A 51 -18.94 -0.65 -15.54
C VAL A 51 -19.41 0.79 -15.73
N LEU A 52 -19.05 1.71 -14.85
CA LEU A 52 -19.38 3.14 -14.97
C LEU A 52 -18.84 3.74 -16.26
N LEU A 53 -17.60 3.39 -16.65
CA LEU A 53 -17.02 3.81 -17.93
C LEU A 53 -17.72 3.18 -19.14
N MET A 54 -18.31 1.99 -19.00
CA MET A 54 -19.17 1.41 -20.05
C MET A 54 -20.52 2.12 -20.16
N ILE A 55 -21.05 2.65 -19.05
CA ILE A 55 -22.31 3.41 -19.01
C ILE A 55 -22.14 4.79 -19.65
N SER A 56 -21.01 5.47 -19.43
CA SER A 56 -20.78 6.83 -19.95
C SER A 56 -20.67 6.92 -21.48
N ARG A 57 -20.59 5.79 -22.19
CA ARG A 57 -20.67 5.63 -23.66
C ARG A 57 -20.12 6.83 -24.44
N ILE A 58 -18.79 6.88 -24.62
CA ILE A 58 -18.15 7.95 -25.40
C ILE A 58 -18.54 7.77 -26.88
N ARG A 59 -19.33 8.69 -27.43
CA ARG A 59 -19.67 8.71 -28.86
C ARG A 59 -18.49 9.25 -29.66
N VAL A 60 -17.98 8.45 -30.59
CA VAL A 60 -16.79 8.82 -31.39
C VAL A 60 -17.16 9.26 -32.81
N SER A 61 -18.26 8.74 -33.36
CA SER A 61 -18.77 9.09 -34.70
C SER A 61 -20.28 9.26 -34.74
N SER A 62 -20.79 10.02 -35.71
CA SER A 62 -22.22 10.32 -35.93
C SER A 62 -23.09 9.12 -36.30
N GLU A 63 -22.50 7.94 -36.55
CA GLU A 63 -23.20 6.69 -36.91
C GLU A 63 -23.36 5.71 -35.74
N GLY A 64 -23.32 6.17 -34.49
CA GLY A 64 -23.70 5.35 -33.33
C GLY A 64 -22.62 4.40 -32.79
N ASP A 65 -21.36 4.59 -33.18
CA ASP A 65 -20.22 3.85 -32.65
C ASP A 65 -19.75 4.40 -31.29
N PHE A 66 -19.64 3.49 -30.30
CA PHE A 66 -19.27 3.82 -28.92
C PHE A 66 -17.91 3.23 -28.56
N ILE A 67 -17.06 4.02 -27.91
CA ILE A 67 -15.85 3.55 -27.23
C ILE A 67 -16.04 3.73 -25.73
N ASP A 68 -15.59 2.76 -24.95
CA ASP A 68 -15.52 2.88 -23.50
C ASP A 68 -14.07 2.70 -23.02
N ALA A 69 -13.72 3.38 -21.94
CA ALA A 69 -12.37 3.34 -21.36
C ALA A 69 -12.19 2.18 -20.36
N ARG A 70 -12.99 1.11 -20.44
CA ARG A 70 -13.03 0.03 -19.43
C ARG A 70 -11.72 -0.72 -19.26
N ALA A 71 -10.90 -0.77 -20.31
CA ALA A 71 -9.64 -1.49 -20.28
C ALA A 71 -8.65 -0.88 -19.28
N VAL A 72 -8.73 0.45 -19.06
CA VAL A 72 -7.82 1.19 -18.18
C VAL A 72 -7.94 0.74 -16.72
N PRO A 73 -9.11 0.78 -16.05
CA PRO A 73 -9.21 0.33 -14.66
C PRO A 73 -8.88 -1.15 -14.47
N ILE A 74 -9.25 -2.02 -15.42
CA ILE A 74 -8.94 -3.46 -15.37
C ILE A 74 -7.42 -3.69 -15.48
N ALA A 75 -6.77 -3.00 -16.41
CA ALA A 75 -5.32 -3.06 -16.58
C ALA A 75 -4.59 -2.54 -15.33
N LEU A 76 -5.00 -1.39 -14.79
CA LEU A 76 -4.36 -0.79 -13.61
C LEU A 76 -4.50 -1.67 -12.37
N ILE A 77 -5.70 -2.17 -12.06
CA ILE A 77 -5.88 -3.01 -10.87
C ILE A 77 -5.12 -4.33 -11.00
N GLY A 78 -5.05 -4.91 -12.19
CA GLY A 78 -4.25 -6.10 -12.42
C GLY A 78 -2.75 -5.82 -12.33
N LEU A 79 -2.27 -4.68 -12.82
CA LEU A 79 -0.87 -4.27 -12.72
C LEU A 79 -0.42 -4.05 -11.27
N VAL A 80 -1.32 -3.51 -10.43
CA VAL A 80 -0.99 -3.12 -9.05
C VAL A 80 -1.25 -4.25 -8.05
N GLU A 81 -2.41 -4.89 -8.10
CA GLU A 81 -2.84 -5.90 -7.11
C GLU A 81 -2.68 -7.35 -7.59
N GLY A 82 -2.56 -7.58 -8.91
CA GLY A 82 -2.35 -8.89 -9.49
C GLY A 82 -3.64 -9.73 -9.69
N TRP A 83 -3.46 -11.05 -9.77
CA TRP A 83 -4.50 -12.00 -10.18
C TRP A 83 -5.81 -11.97 -9.37
N PRO A 84 -5.80 -11.92 -8.02
CA PRO A 84 -7.05 -11.99 -7.26
C PRO A 84 -7.97 -10.78 -7.49
N ALA A 85 -7.39 -9.59 -7.61
CA ALA A 85 -8.16 -8.37 -7.84
C ALA A 85 -8.62 -8.25 -9.30
N VAL A 86 -7.75 -8.58 -10.27
CA VAL A 86 -8.09 -8.45 -11.69
C VAL A 86 -9.13 -9.46 -12.15
N THR A 87 -9.11 -10.69 -11.62
CA THR A 87 -10.11 -11.70 -11.97
C THR A 87 -11.50 -11.28 -11.50
N LEU A 88 -11.59 -10.70 -10.30
CA LEU A 88 -12.83 -10.14 -9.78
C LEU A 88 -13.31 -8.92 -10.59
N ALA A 89 -12.42 -7.97 -10.88
CA ALA A 89 -12.73 -6.80 -11.69
C ALA A 89 -13.22 -7.20 -13.11
N ALA A 90 -12.51 -8.16 -13.72
CA ALA A 90 -12.85 -8.70 -15.03
C ALA A 90 -14.18 -9.46 -15.01
N ALA A 91 -14.47 -10.24 -13.96
CA ALA A 91 -15.74 -10.94 -13.83
C ALA A 91 -16.93 -9.97 -13.77
N VAL A 92 -16.82 -8.90 -12.97
CA VAL A 92 -17.85 -7.85 -12.88
C VAL A 92 -18.04 -7.14 -14.22
N ALA A 93 -16.94 -6.71 -14.85
CA ALA A 93 -16.98 -6.01 -16.13
C ALA A 93 -17.47 -6.90 -17.28
N ALA A 94 -17.03 -8.15 -17.34
CA ALA A 94 -17.45 -9.12 -18.35
C ALA A 94 -18.92 -9.51 -18.19
N GLY A 95 -19.41 -9.71 -16.95
CA GLY A 95 -20.80 -9.99 -16.67
C GLY A 95 -21.72 -8.85 -17.14
N TYR A 96 -21.36 -7.61 -16.81
CA TYR A 96 -22.09 -6.44 -17.30
C TYR A 96 -22.04 -6.32 -18.83
N ARG A 97 -20.87 -6.58 -19.44
CA ARG A 97 -20.71 -6.50 -20.90
C ARG A 97 -21.53 -7.56 -21.64
N ALA A 98 -21.59 -8.78 -21.10
CA ALA A 98 -22.41 -9.86 -21.63
C ALA A 98 -23.91 -9.51 -21.54
N TRP A 99 -24.34 -8.90 -20.42
CA TRP A 99 -25.71 -8.45 -20.24
C TRP A 99 -26.13 -7.32 -21.19
N LEU A 100 -25.22 -6.37 -21.47
CA LEU A 100 -25.44 -5.28 -22.43
C LEU A 100 -25.74 -5.76 -23.87
N GLY A 101 -25.21 -6.93 -24.26
CA GLY A 101 -25.39 -7.48 -25.60
C GLY A 101 -24.81 -6.63 -26.74
N GLY A 102 -25.27 -6.90 -27.96
CA GLY A 102 -24.84 -6.25 -29.20
C GLY A 102 -23.78 -7.02 -30.00
N ALA A 103 -23.56 -6.61 -31.26
CA ALA A 103 -22.71 -7.33 -32.21
C ALA A 103 -21.24 -7.51 -31.74
N GLY A 104 -20.73 -6.57 -30.95
CA GLY A 104 -19.38 -6.62 -30.36
C GLY A 104 -19.32 -7.18 -28.93
N ALA A 105 -20.38 -7.81 -28.41
CA ALA A 105 -20.41 -8.28 -27.02
C ALA A 105 -19.37 -9.37 -26.75
N LEU A 106 -19.33 -10.40 -27.59
CA LEU A 106 -18.38 -11.52 -27.47
C LEU A 106 -16.92 -11.02 -27.56
N ALA A 107 -16.61 -10.20 -28.55
CA ALA A 107 -15.29 -9.57 -28.69
C ALA A 107 -14.94 -8.70 -27.48
N GLY A 108 -15.91 -7.96 -26.92
CA GLY A 108 -15.71 -7.15 -25.73
C GLY A 108 -15.37 -7.98 -24.49
N VAL A 109 -16.09 -9.09 -24.26
CA VAL A 109 -15.82 -10.01 -23.14
C VAL A 109 -14.44 -10.67 -23.30
N LEU A 110 -14.13 -11.16 -24.49
CA LEU A 110 -12.81 -11.74 -24.79
C LEU A 110 -11.68 -10.71 -24.62
N GLY A 111 -11.91 -9.45 -25.00
CA GLY A 111 -10.96 -8.36 -24.80
C GLY A 111 -10.73 -8.02 -23.33
N ILE A 112 -11.79 -8.05 -22.50
CA ILE A 112 -11.69 -7.89 -21.04
C ILE A 112 -10.85 -9.02 -20.43
N VAL A 113 -11.15 -10.27 -20.78
CA VAL A 113 -10.41 -11.44 -20.28
C VAL A 113 -8.95 -11.39 -20.73
N GLY A 114 -8.69 -11.05 -21.99
CA GLY A 114 -7.34 -10.91 -22.52
C GLY A 114 -6.54 -9.79 -21.85
N THR A 115 -7.18 -8.63 -21.61
CA THR A 115 -6.55 -7.52 -20.87
C THR A 115 -6.25 -7.91 -19.43
N ALA A 116 -7.18 -8.61 -18.75
CA ALA A 116 -6.98 -9.09 -17.39
C ALA A 116 -5.83 -10.10 -17.29
N ALA A 117 -5.73 -11.02 -18.26
CA ALA A 117 -4.64 -11.97 -18.35
C ALA A 117 -3.30 -11.26 -18.58
N ALA A 118 -3.25 -10.29 -19.51
CA ALA A 118 -2.07 -9.47 -19.74
C ALA A 118 -1.66 -8.70 -18.47
N ALA A 119 -2.62 -8.11 -17.75
CA ALA A 119 -2.34 -7.38 -16.52
C ALA A 119 -1.77 -8.28 -15.41
N GLY A 120 -2.34 -9.48 -15.23
CA GLY A 120 -1.84 -10.47 -14.28
C GLY A 120 -0.41 -10.94 -14.59
N LEU A 121 -0.12 -11.21 -15.87
CA LEU A 121 1.22 -11.60 -16.32
C LEU A 121 2.24 -10.48 -16.17
N VAL A 122 1.89 -9.26 -16.57
CA VAL A 122 2.77 -8.09 -16.44
C VAL A 122 3.01 -7.76 -14.96
N HIS A 123 2.02 -7.97 -14.08
CA HIS A 123 2.22 -7.82 -12.64
C HIS A 123 3.24 -8.83 -12.08
N MET A 124 3.17 -10.09 -12.51
CA MET A 124 4.16 -11.10 -12.12
C MET A 124 5.57 -10.70 -12.57
N TRP A 125 5.70 -10.21 -13.81
CA TRP A 125 6.97 -9.70 -14.32
C TRP A 125 7.46 -8.47 -13.53
N ALA A 126 6.57 -7.51 -13.24
CA ALA A 126 6.89 -6.32 -12.46
C ALA A 126 7.36 -6.66 -11.04
N ARG A 127 6.77 -7.68 -10.40
CA ARG A 127 7.24 -8.16 -9.10
C ARG A 127 8.64 -8.74 -9.15
N HIS A 128 8.96 -9.48 -10.21
CA HIS A 128 10.31 -10.01 -10.42
C HIS A 128 11.34 -8.87 -10.63
N ASP A 129 10.93 -7.77 -11.27
CA ASP A 129 11.77 -6.60 -11.53
C ASP A 129 11.90 -5.62 -10.34
N GLY A 130 11.38 -6.01 -9.16
CA GLY A 130 11.42 -5.21 -7.94
C GLY A 130 10.37 -4.09 -7.87
N GLY A 131 9.38 -4.09 -8.76
CA GLY A 131 8.26 -3.17 -8.76
C GLY A 131 7.81 -2.72 -10.16
N VAL A 132 6.63 -2.11 -10.22
CA VAL A 132 6.08 -1.54 -11.45
C VAL A 132 7.00 -0.43 -11.95
N ARG A 133 7.19 -0.29 -13.27
CA ARG A 133 8.04 0.71 -13.97
C ARG A 133 7.31 1.19 -15.22
N ALA A 134 7.76 2.28 -15.84
CA ALA A 134 7.18 2.79 -17.09
C ALA A 134 7.13 1.71 -18.19
N ARG A 135 8.17 0.86 -18.30
CA ARG A 135 8.18 -0.28 -19.25
C ARG A 135 7.01 -1.23 -19.05
N HIS A 136 6.65 -1.54 -17.80
CA HIS A 136 5.55 -2.45 -17.48
C HIS A 136 4.19 -1.86 -17.88
N ALA A 137 4.00 -0.56 -17.64
CA ALA A 137 2.79 0.14 -18.05
C ALA A 137 2.67 0.20 -19.58
N LEU A 138 3.76 0.50 -20.29
CA LEU A 138 3.80 0.52 -21.76
C LEU A 138 3.55 -0.86 -22.37
N THR A 139 4.18 -1.91 -21.83
CA THR A 139 3.94 -3.29 -22.28
C THR A 139 2.50 -3.71 -22.01
N LEU A 140 1.91 -3.30 -20.90
CA LEU A 140 0.52 -3.62 -20.59
C LEU A 140 -0.45 -2.90 -21.53
N ALA A 141 -0.21 -1.63 -21.84
CA ALA A 141 -1.01 -0.89 -22.81
C ALA A 141 -0.96 -1.55 -24.20
N GLY A 142 0.24 -1.92 -24.66
CA GLY A 142 0.40 -2.66 -25.92
C GLY A 142 -0.24 -4.04 -25.90
N ALA A 143 -0.06 -4.81 -24.83
CA ALA A 143 -0.63 -6.14 -24.69
C ALA A 143 -2.17 -6.11 -24.59
N GLY A 144 -2.74 -5.17 -23.84
CA GLY A 144 -4.19 -4.97 -23.75
C GLY A 144 -4.80 -4.53 -25.09
N PHE A 145 -4.11 -3.65 -25.83
CA PHE A 145 -4.49 -3.31 -27.21
C PHE A 145 -4.50 -4.54 -28.11
N THR A 146 -3.41 -5.30 -28.13
CA THR A 146 -3.28 -6.52 -28.95
C THR A 146 -4.32 -7.58 -28.56
N ALA A 147 -4.57 -7.78 -27.28
CA ALA A 147 -5.60 -8.70 -26.79
C ALA A 147 -7.00 -8.30 -27.27
N THR A 148 -7.30 -7.01 -27.27
CA THR A 148 -8.58 -6.48 -27.78
C THR A 148 -8.65 -6.59 -29.31
N PHE A 149 -7.56 -6.29 -30.02
CA PHE A 149 -7.52 -6.48 -31.47
C PHE A 149 -7.77 -7.94 -31.86
N ILE A 150 -7.09 -8.89 -31.20
CA ILE A 150 -7.29 -10.33 -31.40
C ILE A 150 -8.74 -10.71 -31.11
N SER A 151 -9.33 -10.19 -30.04
CA SER A 151 -10.71 -10.53 -29.67
C SER A 151 -11.73 -10.11 -30.74
N PHE A 152 -11.52 -8.98 -31.41
CA PHE A 152 -12.33 -8.56 -32.56
C PHE A 152 -11.97 -9.31 -33.85
N ALA A 153 -10.69 -9.66 -34.06
CA ALA A 153 -10.26 -10.44 -35.21
C ALA A 153 -10.87 -11.86 -35.22
N VAL A 154 -11.11 -12.46 -34.04
CA VAL A 154 -11.79 -13.77 -33.89
C VAL A 154 -13.22 -13.73 -34.44
N LEU A 155 -13.88 -12.56 -34.47
CA LEU A 155 -15.21 -12.39 -35.07
C LEU A 155 -15.16 -12.22 -36.61
N GLY A 156 -13.99 -12.38 -37.22
CA GLY A 156 -13.79 -12.28 -38.67
C GLY A 156 -13.92 -10.83 -39.20
N GLU A 157 -14.28 -10.70 -40.47
CA GLU A 157 -14.35 -9.40 -41.15
C GLU A 157 -15.30 -8.41 -40.47
N THR A 158 -16.43 -8.88 -39.95
CA THR A 158 -17.41 -8.04 -39.25
C THR A 158 -16.80 -7.44 -37.99
N GLY A 159 -16.06 -8.22 -37.22
CA GLY A 159 -15.36 -7.74 -36.01
C GLY A 159 -14.26 -6.73 -36.35
N LEU A 160 -13.49 -6.97 -37.41
CA LEU A 160 -12.45 -6.05 -37.86
C LEU A 160 -13.04 -4.72 -38.36
N LYS A 161 -14.16 -4.75 -39.11
CA LYS A 161 -14.88 -3.54 -39.54
C LYS A 161 -15.39 -2.71 -38.36
N LEU A 162 -15.84 -3.37 -37.29
CA LEU A 162 -16.25 -2.70 -36.05
C LEU A 162 -15.06 -2.09 -35.28
N PHE A 163 -13.89 -2.74 -35.29
CA PHE A 163 -12.74 -2.27 -34.52
C PHE A 163 -11.91 -1.21 -35.24
N TYR A 164 -11.81 -1.26 -36.57
CA TYR A 164 -10.91 -0.40 -37.35
C TYR A 164 -11.11 1.12 -37.09
N PRO A 165 -12.35 1.66 -37.05
CA PRO A 165 -12.58 3.06 -36.72
C PRO A 165 -12.18 3.42 -35.28
N LEU A 166 -12.21 2.42 -34.39
CA LEU A 166 -11.99 2.58 -32.95
C LEU A 166 -10.53 2.31 -32.55
N ALA A 167 -9.72 1.72 -33.43
CA ALA A 167 -8.38 1.25 -33.12
C ALA A 167 -7.46 2.36 -32.60
N LEU A 168 -7.39 3.50 -33.32
CA LEU A 168 -6.52 4.60 -32.91
C LEU A 168 -7.01 5.26 -31.60
N PRO A 169 -8.29 5.66 -31.44
CA PRO A 169 -8.77 6.19 -30.17
C PRO A 169 -8.59 5.21 -28.99
N PHE A 170 -8.81 3.91 -29.21
CA PHE A 170 -8.64 2.88 -28.19
C PHE A 170 -7.15 2.72 -27.80
N LEU A 171 -6.24 2.76 -28.78
CA LEU A 171 -4.80 2.74 -28.54
C LEU A 171 -4.37 3.95 -27.70
N LEU A 172 -4.76 5.16 -28.10
CA LEU A 172 -4.42 6.38 -27.37
C LEU A 172 -4.97 6.35 -25.93
N THR A 173 -6.22 5.95 -25.77
CA THR A 173 -6.85 5.83 -24.44
C THR A 173 -6.15 4.80 -23.58
N SER A 174 -5.74 3.66 -24.15
CA SER A 174 -5.01 2.62 -23.43
C SER A 174 -3.63 3.09 -23.00
N PHE A 175 -2.85 3.70 -23.91
CA PHE A 175 -1.50 4.17 -23.59
C PHE A 175 -1.50 5.34 -22.62
N ILE A 176 -2.35 6.34 -22.83
CA ILE A 176 -2.44 7.51 -21.95
C ILE A 176 -3.03 7.10 -20.60
N GLY A 177 -4.14 6.37 -20.61
CA GLY A 177 -4.84 5.96 -19.38
C GLY A 177 -4.02 5.02 -18.50
N ILE A 178 -3.42 3.98 -19.09
CA ILE A 178 -2.58 3.04 -18.33
C ILE A 178 -1.26 3.69 -17.95
N GLY A 179 -0.64 4.48 -18.83
CA GLY A 179 0.61 5.19 -18.54
C GLY A 179 0.46 6.20 -17.41
N LEU A 180 -0.50 7.13 -17.53
CA LEU A 180 -0.78 8.14 -16.51
C LEU A 180 -1.28 7.50 -15.23
N GLY A 181 -2.19 6.53 -15.33
CA GLY A 181 -2.69 5.79 -14.17
C GLY A 181 -1.56 5.10 -13.41
N ALA A 182 -0.68 4.36 -14.09
CA ALA A 182 0.44 3.67 -13.45
C ALA A 182 1.46 4.65 -12.85
N TYR A 183 1.66 5.82 -13.46
CA TYR A 183 2.49 6.88 -12.90
C TYR A 183 1.90 7.42 -11.60
N LEU A 184 0.62 7.81 -11.61
CA LEU A 184 -0.07 8.34 -10.43
C LEU A 184 -0.19 7.31 -9.31
N PHE A 185 -0.48 6.05 -9.64
CA PHE A 185 -0.51 4.97 -8.66
C PHE A 185 0.83 4.78 -7.97
N ARG A 186 1.93 4.77 -8.74
CA ARG A 186 3.28 4.71 -8.17
C ARG A 186 3.52 5.91 -7.25
N ASP A 187 3.22 7.11 -7.72
CA ASP A 187 3.45 8.35 -6.98
C ASP A 187 2.69 8.34 -5.63
N VAL A 188 1.43 7.92 -5.64
CA VAL A 188 0.62 7.74 -4.42
C VAL A 188 1.24 6.71 -3.47
N VAL A 189 1.67 5.55 -3.98
CA VAL A 189 2.26 4.50 -3.14
C VAL A 189 3.61 4.95 -2.56
N GLU A 190 4.49 5.51 -3.37
CA GLU A 190 5.79 6.04 -2.94
C GLU A 190 5.61 7.14 -1.89
N SER A 191 4.70 8.09 -2.13
CA SER A 191 4.37 9.17 -1.18
C SER A 191 3.88 8.63 0.17
N GLN A 192 2.96 7.66 0.17
CA GLN A 192 2.42 7.09 1.41
C GLN A 192 3.49 6.33 2.20
N THR A 193 4.33 5.54 1.52
CA THR A 193 5.42 4.80 2.17
C THR A 193 6.47 5.73 2.77
N ALA A 194 6.78 6.85 2.09
CA ALA A 194 7.68 7.87 2.60
C ALA A 194 7.09 8.59 3.83
N GLU A 195 5.78 8.88 3.81
CA GLU A 195 5.09 9.52 4.92
C GLU A 195 5.01 8.63 6.16
N THR A 196 4.72 7.32 6.01
CA THR A 196 4.73 6.39 7.15
C THR A 196 6.12 6.27 7.76
N ALA A 197 7.15 6.11 6.93
CA ALA A 197 8.53 6.05 7.42
C ALA A 197 8.95 7.35 8.12
N ARG A 198 8.50 8.51 7.62
CA ARG A 198 8.74 9.80 8.25
C ARG A 198 8.06 9.91 9.61
N ARG A 199 6.82 9.46 9.74
CA ARG A 199 6.08 9.46 11.02
C ARG A 199 6.76 8.59 12.07
N GLU A 200 7.13 7.37 11.70
CA GLU A 200 7.86 6.45 12.58
C GLU A 200 9.19 7.06 13.03
N SER A 201 9.93 7.72 12.13
CA SER A 201 11.19 8.41 12.48
C SER A 201 10.97 9.59 13.44
N VAL A 202 9.92 10.39 13.24
CA VAL A 202 9.58 11.51 14.13
C VAL A 202 9.17 11.03 15.51
N GLU A 203 8.34 9.98 15.57
CA GLU A 203 7.91 9.35 16.81
C GLU A 203 9.09 8.76 17.58
N LEU A 204 9.93 7.96 16.91
CA LEU A 204 11.16 7.42 17.51
C LEU A 204 12.07 8.52 18.02
N ARG A 205 12.28 9.58 17.24
CA ARG A 205 13.11 10.72 17.66
C ARG A 205 12.56 11.41 18.91
N ALA A 206 11.24 11.58 19.01
CA ALA A 206 10.60 12.15 20.18
C ALA A 206 10.78 11.25 21.41
N ILE A 207 10.55 9.94 21.27
CA ILE A 207 10.75 8.95 22.33
C ILE A 207 12.21 8.92 22.80
N THR A 208 13.18 8.86 21.88
CA THR A 208 14.60 8.86 22.22
C THR A 208 15.04 10.16 22.92
N LEU A 209 14.50 11.31 22.51
CA LEU A 209 14.83 12.59 23.15
C LEU A 209 14.27 12.66 24.58
N LEU A 210 13.01 12.26 24.78
CA LEU A 210 12.39 12.18 26.11
C LEU A 210 13.11 11.16 27.00
N ALA A 211 13.44 9.99 26.46
CA ALA A 211 14.14 8.93 27.19
C ALA A 211 15.54 9.37 27.62
N ARG A 212 16.30 10.04 26.75
CA ARG A 212 17.61 10.59 27.09
C ARG A 212 17.53 11.70 28.13
N ALA A 213 16.54 12.60 28.02
CA ALA A 213 16.31 13.66 29.00
C ALA A 213 15.94 13.06 30.37
N ALA A 214 14.96 12.17 30.41
CA ALA A 214 14.55 11.47 31.63
C ALA A 214 15.71 10.67 32.24
N ALA A 215 16.50 9.97 31.43
CA ALA A 215 17.65 9.22 31.92
C ALA A 215 18.70 10.12 32.57
N HIS A 216 18.96 11.29 31.98
CA HIS A 216 19.84 12.27 32.57
C HIS A 216 19.31 12.81 33.90
N GLU A 217 18.02 13.18 33.93
CA GLU A 217 17.38 13.73 35.13
C GLU A 217 17.22 12.71 36.27
N ILE A 218 17.10 11.42 35.98
CA ILE A 218 17.04 10.35 36.99
C ILE A 218 18.44 9.96 37.48
N ASN A 219 19.42 9.89 36.59
CA ASN A 219 20.79 9.53 36.97
C ASN A 219 21.44 10.57 37.88
N ASN A 220 21.08 11.85 37.74
CA ASN A 220 21.61 12.93 38.57
C ASN A 220 21.36 12.71 40.08
N PRO A 221 20.10 12.58 40.57
CA PRO A 221 19.83 12.27 41.97
C PRO A 221 20.30 10.87 42.38
N LEU A 222 20.23 9.85 41.51
CA LEU A 222 20.76 8.51 41.83
C LEU A 222 22.26 8.54 42.14
N THR A 223 23.03 9.34 41.42
CA THR A 223 24.47 9.52 41.69
C THR A 223 24.69 10.09 43.09
N ILE A 224 23.84 11.04 43.52
CA ILE A 224 23.89 11.61 44.88
C ILE A 224 23.54 10.53 45.92
N VAL A 225 22.47 9.77 45.70
CA VAL A 225 22.03 8.68 46.61
C VAL A 225 23.13 7.62 46.75
N LEU A 226 23.70 7.16 45.64
CA LEU A 226 24.79 6.18 45.62
C LEU A 226 26.04 6.72 46.33
N GLY A 227 26.37 7.99 46.13
CA GLY A 227 27.45 8.67 46.84
C GLY A 227 27.23 8.68 48.36
N GLY A 228 26.02 9.04 48.80
CA GLY A 228 25.64 9.04 50.21
C GLY A 228 25.69 7.64 50.84
N LEU A 229 25.09 6.64 50.20
CA LEU A 229 25.13 5.24 50.64
C LEU A 229 26.56 4.72 50.76
N SER A 230 27.43 5.05 49.80
CA SER A 230 28.85 4.66 49.82
C SER A 230 29.62 5.30 50.97
N LEU A 231 29.31 6.56 51.33
CA LEU A 231 29.94 7.24 52.46
C LEU A 231 29.49 6.66 53.80
N VAL A 232 28.21 6.34 53.96
CA VAL A 232 27.67 5.72 55.18
C VAL A 232 28.20 4.30 55.35
N GLY A 233 28.21 3.50 54.28
CA GLY A 233 28.74 2.14 54.30
C GLY A 233 30.19 2.06 54.76
N LYS A 234 31.03 3.03 54.37
CA LYS A 234 32.44 3.11 54.82
C LYS A 234 32.61 3.39 56.32
N ARG A 235 31.60 3.92 57.00
CA ARG A 235 31.65 4.26 58.43
C ARG A 235 31.13 3.14 59.33
N LEU A 236 30.41 2.17 58.76
CA LEU A 236 29.84 1.06 59.50
C LEU A 236 30.85 -0.09 59.65
N PRO A 237 30.93 -0.76 60.81
CA PRO A 237 31.78 -1.93 60.98
C PRO A 237 31.35 -3.05 60.01
N PRO A 238 32.30 -3.75 59.36
CA PRO A 238 31.96 -4.83 58.44
C PRO A 238 31.23 -5.98 59.15
N GLY A 239 30.19 -6.51 58.51
CA GLY A 239 29.40 -7.64 59.01
C GLY A 239 28.24 -7.29 59.93
N THR A 240 28.00 -6.01 60.25
CA THR A 240 26.81 -5.58 60.99
C THR A 240 25.55 -5.65 60.11
N GLU A 241 24.39 -5.77 60.75
CA GLU A 241 23.09 -5.78 60.07
C GLU A 241 22.86 -4.49 59.27
N ASP A 242 23.19 -3.34 59.85
CA ASP A 242 23.12 -2.02 59.19
C ASP A 242 24.01 -1.93 57.93
N ALA A 243 25.21 -2.51 57.98
CA ALA A 243 26.10 -2.53 56.81
C ALA A 243 25.50 -3.36 55.67
N GLN A 244 24.81 -4.47 55.97
CA GLN A 244 24.12 -5.28 54.96
C GLN A 244 22.93 -4.55 54.34
N TRP A 245 22.17 -3.78 55.14
CA TRP A 245 21.05 -2.98 54.63
C TRP A 245 21.51 -1.86 53.69
N ILE A 246 22.59 -1.16 54.04
CA ILE A 246 23.19 -0.14 53.17
C ILE A 246 23.65 -0.76 51.85
N GLU A 247 24.25 -1.95 51.90
CA GLU A 247 24.76 -2.58 50.69
C GLU A 247 23.63 -3.07 49.77
N ARG A 248 22.56 -3.64 50.33
CA ARG A 248 21.35 -3.95 49.54
C ARG A 248 20.70 -2.70 48.93
N ALA A 249 20.67 -1.59 49.66
CA ALA A 249 20.15 -0.32 49.12
C ALA A 249 21.03 0.20 47.98
N ARG A 250 22.36 0.05 48.11
CA ARG A 250 23.32 0.42 47.07
C ARG A 250 23.15 -0.43 45.82
N GLU A 251 23.05 -1.75 45.97
CA GLU A 251 22.77 -2.68 44.87
C GLU A 251 21.47 -2.33 44.14
N GLY A 252 20.38 -2.06 44.88
CA GLY A 252 19.11 -1.64 44.30
C GLY A 252 19.22 -0.33 43.51
N ALA A 253 19.92 0.68 44.05
CA ALA A 253 20.15 1.95 43.35
C ALA A 253 21.02 1.77 42.09
N GLN A 254 22.03 0.89 42.12
CA GLN A 254 22.84 0.54 40.95
C GLN A 254 22.00 -0.17 39.88
N GLN A 255 21.11 -1.07 40.29
CA GLN A 255 20.19 -1.75 39.37
C GLN A 255 19.26 -0.75 38.66
N ILE A 256 18.73 0.23 39.39
CA ILE A 256 17.92 1.31 38.79
C ILE A 256 18.78 2.11 37.79
N GLN A 257 20.00 2.48 38.16
CA GLN A 257 20.92 3.21 37.28
C GLN A 257 21.22 2.44 35.99
N GLU A 258 21.36 1.11 36.06
CA GLU A 258 21.52 0.25 34.90
C GLU A 258 20.27 0.26 33.99
N ILE A 259 19.07 0.10 34.57
CA ILE A 259 17.80 0.14 33.84
C ILE A 259 17.63 1.49 33.12
N VAL A 260 17.86 2.59 33.83
CA VAL A 260 17.79 3.95 33.29
C VAL A 260 18.86 4.18 32.23
N GLY A 261 20.05 3.61 32.40
CA GLY A 261 21.13 3.66 31.41
C GLY A 261 20.72 3.11 30.05
N ARG A 262 19.88 2.06 30.02
CA ARG A 262 19.38 1.46 28.76
C ARG A 262 18.46 2.40 27.97
N MET A 263 17.80 3.36 28.63
CA MET A 263 16.97 4.37 27.96
C MET A 263 17.76 5.28 27.00
N ASN A 264 19.07 5.41 27.18
CA ASN A 264 19.92 6.20 26.27
C ASN A 264 20.17 5.54 24.91
N ASN A 265 19.87 4.24 24.79
CA ASN A 265 20.22 3.41 23.63
C ASN A 265 18.98 2.84 22.91
N ILE A 266 17.82 3.50 23.03
CA ILE A 266 16.61 3.12 22.29
C ILE A 266 16.82 3.37 20.80
N THR A 267 16.77 2.31 19.99
CA THR A 267 16.90 2.34 18.52
C THR A 267 15.63 1.92 17.79
N GLN A 268 14.70 1.25 18.49
CA GLN A 268 13.39 0.84 17.99
C GLN A 268 12.36 0.86 19.12
N VAL A 269 11.07 0.90 18.80
CA VAL A 269 10.00 0.73 19.78
C VAL A 269 9.61 -0.74 19.80
N ALA A 270 9.96 -1.43 20.88
CA ALA A 270 9.50 -2.78 21.15
C ALA A 270 8.50 -2.74 22.31
N GLU A 271 7.33 -3.33 22.12
CA GLU A 271 6.34 -3.49 23.19
C GLU A 271 6.48 -4.87 23.84
N PHE A 272 6.06 -4.98 25.10
CA PHE A 272 5.92 -6.29 25.73
C PHE A 272 4.72 -7.04 25.14
N GLU A 273 4.93 -8.27 24.65
CA GLU A 273 3.85 -9.22 24.39
C GLU A 273 3.26 -9.67 25.73
N HIS A 274 2.14 -9.05 26.15
CA HIS A 274 1.37 -9.50 27.31
C HIS A 274 0.11 -10.24 26.86
N GLU A 275 -0.09 -11.46 27.35
CA GLU A 275 -1.41 -12.11 27.38
C GLU A 275 -2.23 -11.50 28.54
N GLY A 276 -2.83 -10.32 28.33
CA GLY A 276 -3.63 -9.65 29.35
C GLY A 276 -4.25 -8.32 28.93
N LEU A 277 -5.03 -7.70 29.84
CA LEU A 277 -5.77 -6.44 29.63
C LEU A 277 -4.96 -5.17 29.97
N LEU A 278 -3.65 -5.28 30.18
CA LEU A 278 -2.82 -4.13 30.51
C LEU A 278 -2.54 -3.27 29.27
N PRO A 279 -2.43 -1.94 29.43
CA PRO A 279 -2.00 -1.08 28.34
C PRO A 279 -0.63 -1.51 27.80
N PRO A 280 -0.38 -1.37 26.49
CA PRO A 280 0.92 -1.68 25.91
C PRO A 280 2.01 -0.83 26.59
N MET A 281 3.10 -1.49 26.98
CA MET A 281 4.23 -0.87 27.68
C MET A 281 5.51 -1.12 26.88
N LEU A 282 6.39 -0.11 26.85
CA LEU A 282 7.67 -0.16 26.15
C LEU A 282 8.63 -1.11 26.85
N ASP A 283 9.13 -2.11 26.12
CA ASP A 283 10.23 -2.97 26.55
C ASP A 283 11.57 -2.29 26.24
N ILE A 284 12.10 -1.57 27.23
CA ILE A 284 13.36 -0.81 27.12
C ILE A 284 14.54 -1.71 26.76
N LYS A 285 14.51 -3.00 27.12
CA LYS A 285 15.59 -3.95 26.82
C LYS A 285 15.56 -4.33 25.35
N LYS A 286 14.42 -4.84 24.85
CA LYS A 286 14.25 -5.18 23.42
C LYS A 286 14.39 -3.96 22.49
N SER A 287 14.12 -2.77 23.02
CA SER A 287 14.21 -1.50 22.29
C SER A 287 15.64 -1.03 22.01
N GLY A 288 16.65 -1.60 22.68
CA GLY A 288 18.07 -1.24 22.51
C GLY A 288 18.99 -2.35 21.98
N GLU A 289 18.48 -3.58 21.79
CA GLU A 289 19.26 -4.77 21.43
C GLU A 289 19.49 -4.98 19.92
N ALA A 290 18.99 -4.10 19.05
CA ALA A 290 19.25 -4.19 17.61
C ALA A 290 20.65 -3.66 17.27
N ARG A 291 21.69 -4.50 17.44
CA ARG A 291 23.01 -4.28 16.82
C ARG A 291 23.63 -5.57 16.32
#